data_AF-A0A6A6YRM7-F1
#
_entry.id   AF-A0A6A6YRM7-F1
#
_cell.length_a   1.000
_cell.length_b   1.000
_cell.length_c   1.000
_cell.angle_alpha   90.00
_cell.angle_beta   90.00
_cell.angle_gamma   90.00
#
_symmetry.space_group_name_H-M   'P 1'
#
loop_
_entity.id
_entity.type
_entity.pdbx_description
1 polymer ?
#
loop_
_entity_poly.entity_id
_entity_poly.type
_entity_poly.pdbx_seq_one_letter_code
_entity_poly.pdbx_strand_id
1 'polypeptide(L)'
;MVLPIEAGEPNYCDADLPPYSLLSGYAGLNMSPMMQALEVTAPVGDIPYHSLLTKKEEPLPIAGSAIGAPGTDLILVDLVEKGMKAENLPTQVKTGRSMY
;
A
#
# COMPACT_ATOMS: atom_id res chain seq x y z
N MET A 1 -1.64 7.25 12.34
CA MET A 1 -1.70 8.14 11.15
C MET A 1 -1.76 7.28 9.91
N VAL A 2 -2.61 7.61 8.92
CA VAL A 2 -2.65 6.89 7.64
C VAL A 2 -1.70 7.58 6.66
N LEU A 3 -0.86 6.80 5.99
CA LEU A 3 0.12 7.26 5.02
C LEU A 3 -0.14 6.63 3.64
N PRO A 4 0.05 7.39 2.56
CA PRO A 4 0.11 6.82 1.22
C PRO A 4 1.38 5.99 1.09
N ILE A 5 1.25 4.80 0.51
CA ILE A 5 2.38 3.92 0.21
C ILE A 5 3.04 4.36 -1.09
N GLU A 6 2.25 4.52 -2.14
CA GLU A 6 2.67 4.88 -3.49
C GLU A 6 1.53 5.60 -4.23
N ALA A 7 1.83 6.14 -5.42
CA ALA A 7 0.86 6.84 -6.26
C ALA A 7 -0.25 5.93 -6.86
N GLY A 8 -0.15 4.61 -6.69
CA GLY A 8 -1.10 3.66 -7.29
C GLY A 8 -0.91 3.53 -8.80
N GLU A 9 0.32 3.66 -9.29
CA GLU A 9 0.67 3.54 -10.71
C GLU A 9 1.58 2.34 -10.95
N PRO A 10 1.49 1.68 -12.11
CA PRO A 10 2.37 0.58 -12.44
C PRO A 10 3.81 1.08 -12.62
N ASN A 11 4.75 0.46 -11.90
CA ASN A 11 6.18 0.75 -12.06
C ASN A 11 6.82 -0.30 -12.99
N TYR A 12 7.22 0.12 -14.19
CA TYR A 12 7.84 -0.76 -15.19
C TYR A 12 9.36 -0.68 -15.11
N CYS A 13 10.04 -1.83 -15.13
CA CYS A 13 11.51 -1.89 -15.13
C CYS A 13 12.15 -1.18 -16.34
N ASP A 14 11.46 -1.17 -17.47
CA ASP A 14 11.94 -0.59 -18.73
C ASP A 14 11.57 0.91 -18.86
N ALA A 15 10.96 1.50 -17.83
CA ALA A 15 10.60 2.91 -17.86
C ALA A 15 11.86 3.77 -17.89
N ASP A 16 11.85 4.81 -18.73
CA ASP A 16 12.91 5.80 -18.74
C ASP A 16 13.04 6.42 -17.35
N LEU A 17 14.28 6.44 -16.84
CA LEU A 17 14.55 7.08 -15.56
C LEU A 17 14.20 8.57 -15.66
N PRO A 18 13.48 9.13 -14.68
CA PRO A 18 13.20 10.55 -14.67
C PRO A 18 14.53 11.34 -14.67
N PRO A 19 14.67 12.36 -15.54
CA PRO A 19 15.91 13.13 -15.64
C PRO A 19 16.08 13.92 -14.34
N TYR A 20 17.02 13.49 -13.49
CA TYR A 20 17.30 14.07 -12.17
C TYR A 20 16.03 14.29 -11.33
N SER A 21 15.39 13.21 -10.89
CA SER A 21 14.43 13.31 -9.80
C SER A 21 15.18 13.63 -8.51
N LEU A 22 14.76 14.68 -7.79
CA LEU A 22 15.06 14.75 -6.37
C LEU A 22 14.47 13.47 -5.75
N LEU A 23 15.28 12.69 -5.04
CA LEU A 23 14.70 11.75 -4.09
C LEU A 23 13.88 12.59 -3.13
N SER A 24 12.56 12.39 -3.12
CA SER A 24 11.72 13.03 -2.13
C SER A 24 12.28 12.64 -0.77
N GLY A 25 12.79 13.63 -0.01
CA GLY A 25 13.30 13.38 1.34
C GLY A 25 12.21 12.82 2.27
N TYR A 26 10.95 12.97 1.86
CA TYR A 26 9.79 12.36 2.44
C TYR A 26 9.28 11.22 1.54
N ALA A 27 9.33 10.00 2.06
CA ALA A 27 8.58 8.86 1.53
C ALA A 27 7.84 8.21 2.69
N GLY A 28 6.54 7.93 2.52
CA GLY A 28 5.70 7.35 3.57
C GLY A 28 6.31 6.08 4.18
N LEU A 29 6.87 5.23 3.31
CA LEU A 29 7.56 3.98 3.65
C LEU A 29 8.82 4.16 4.51
N ASN A 30 9.41 5.36 4.52
CA ASN A 30 10.60 5.66 5.33
C ASN A 30 10.24 6.21 6.71
N MET A 31 8.95 6.50 6.99
CA MET A 31 8.54 7.14 8.24
C MET A 31 8.62 6.20 9.43
N SER A 32 8.22 4.94 9.30
CA SER A 32 8.32 3.93 10.37
C SER A 32 9.72 3.82 10.99
N PRO A 33 10.80 3.59 10.19
CA PRO A 33 12.15 3.48 10.75
C PRO A 33 12.66 4.81 11.33
N MET A 34 12.28 5.95 10.75
CA MET A 34 12.66 7.27 11.29
C MET A 34 11.99 7.57 12.63
N MET A 35 10.73 7.15 12.80
CA MET A 35 9.93 7.43 14.00
C MET A 35 10.07 6.36 15.09
N GLN A 36 10.82 5.28 14.83
CA GLN A 36 10.90 4.11 15.72
C GLN A 36 9.50 3.57 16.08
N ALA A 37 8.61 3.55 15.09
CA ALA A 37 7.18 3.30 15.25
C ALA A 37 6.73 2.13 14.37
N LEU A 38 5.75 1.35 14.82
CA LEU A 38 5.18 0.28 14.01
C LEU A 38 4.30 0.84 12.90
N GLU A 39 4.47 0.25 11.72
CA GLU A 39 3.66 0.49 10.54
C GLU A 39 2.96 -0.80 10.11
N VAL A 40 1.65 -0.72 9.87
CA VAL A 40 0.84 -1.82 9.37
C VAL A 40 0.27 -1.42 8.02
N THR A 41 0.65 -2.16 6.99
CA THR A 41 0.14 -2.01 5.62
C THR A 41 -0.98 -3.02 5.39
N ALA A 42 -2.13 -2.54 4.94
CA ALA A 42 -3.28 -3.38 4.61
C ALA A 42 -3.70 -3.19 3.14
N PRO A 43 -4.03 -4.28 2.42
CA PRO A 43 -4.67 -4.18 1.11
C PRO A 43 -6.05 -3.54 1.25
N VAL A 44 -6.38 -2.60 0.35
CA VAL A 44 -7.66 -1.88 0.35
C VAL A 44 -8.52 -2.25 -0.86
N GLY A 45 -7.91 -2.64 -1.96
CA GLY A 45 -8.62 -3.09 -3.16
C GLY A 45 -7.78 -2.99 -4.42
N ASP A 46 -8.44 -3.12 -5.57
CA ASP A 46 -7.80 -3.04 -6.87
C ASP A 46 -8.31 -1.83 -7.66
N ILE A 47 -7.43 -1.20 -8.44
CA ILE A 47 -7.81 -0.25 -9.48
C ILE A 47 -7.52 -0.81 -10.87
N PRO A 48 -8.33 -0.50 -11.89
CA PRO A 48 -8.03 -0.91 -13.25
C PRO A 48 -6.83 -0.10 -13.78
N TYR A 49 -5.88 -0.78 -14.40
CA TYR A 49 -4.81 -0.15 -15.17
C TYR A 49 -4.66 -0.82 -16.54
N HIS A 50 -4.22 -0.06 -17.54
CA HIS A 50 -3.93 -0.61 -18.85
C HIS A 50 -2.48 -1.11 -18.91
N SER A 51 -2.28 -2.43 -19.01
CA SER A 51 -0.95 -3.03 -19.04
C SER A 51 -0.25 -2.78 -20.37
N LEU A 52 0.96 -2.23 -20.32
CA LEU A 52 1.79 -2.02 -21.51
C LEU A 52 2.26 -3.35 -22.12
N LEU A 53 2.35 -4.41 -21.33
CA LEU A 53 2.82 -5.73 -21.75
C LEU A 53 1.69 -6.55 -22.37
N THR A 54 0.57 -6.70 -21.67
CA THR A 54 -0.53 -7.56 -22.11
C THR A 54 -1.54 -6.84 -22.99
N LYS A 55 -1.48 -5.50 -23.07
CA LYS A 55 -2.42 -4.63 -23.81
C LYS A 55 -3.88 -4.80 -23.36
N LYS A 56 -4.08 -5.23 -22.12
CA LYS A 56 -5.39 -5.46 -21.51
C LYS A 56 -5.53 -4.64 -20.24
N GLU A 57 -6.78 -4.43 -19.85
CA GLU A 57 -7.10 -3.89 -18.54
C GLU A 57 -6.87 -4.99 -17.49
N GLU A 58 -6.04 -4.67 -16.50
CA GLU A 58 -5.64 -5.55 -15.42
C GLU A 58 -5.91 -4.87 -14.07
N PRO A 59 -6.20 -5.65 -13.01
CA PRO A 59 -6.33 -5.11 -11.66
C PRO A 59 -4.94 -4.81 -11.09
N LEU A 60 -4.72 -3.59 -10.62
CA LEU A 60 -3.55 -3.18 -9.86
C LEU A 60 -3.91 -3.12 -8.36
N PRO A 61 -3.26 -3.94 -7.52
CA PRO A 61 -3.49 -3.89 -6.08
C PRO A 61 -3.05 -2.56 -5.45
N ILE A 62 -3.94 -1.94 -4.69
CA ILE A 62 -3.67 -0.79 -3.81
C ILE A 62 -3.71 -1.21 -2.34
N ALA A 63 -2.71 -0.74 -1.60
CA ALA A 63 -2.66 -0.84 -0.16
C ALA A 63 -2.55 0.54 0.50
N GLY A 64 -3.03 0.64 1.73
CA GLY A 64 -2.86 1.79 2.59
C GLY A 64 -2.02 1.41 3.80
N SER A 65 -1.23 2.36 4.31
CA SER A 65 -0.42 2.13 5.48
C SER A 65 -0.87 2.95 6.68
N ALA A 66 -0.82 2.36 7.87
CA ALA A 66 -1.11 3.03 9.12
C ALA A 66 0.09 2.93 10.08
N ILE A 67 0.54 4.07 10.60
CA ILE A 67 1.59 4.16 11.61
C ILE A 67 0.99 4.44 12.99
N GLY A 68 1.40 3.66 13.99
CA GLY A 68 1.05 3.82 15.40
C GLY A 68 2.18 4.43 16.22
N ALA A 69 1.90 4.88 17.44
CA ALA A 69 2.97 5.32 18.34
C ALA A 69 3.80 4.11 18.85
N PRO A 70 5.07 4.31 19.25
CA PRO A 70 5.87 3.24 19.83
C PRO A 70 5.15 2.57 21.01
N GLY A 71 5.08 1.23 21.02
CA GLY A 71 4.42 0.45 22.07
C GLY A 71 2.89 0.28 21.90
N THR A 72 2.32 0.73 20.77
CA THR A 72 0.88 0.55 20.45
C THR A 72 0.62 -0.54 19.41
N ASP A 73 1.59 -1.43 19.20
CA ASP A 73 1.65 -2.41 18.13
C ASP A 73 0.37 -3.24 17.99
N LEU A 74 -0.09 -3.85 19.09
CA LEU A 74 -1.29 -4.68 19.10
C LEU A 74 -2.57 -3.87 18.88
N ILE A 75 -2.60 -2.63 19.37
CA ILE A 75 -3.75 -1.73 19.21
C ILE A 75 -3.89 -1.33 17.74
N LEU A 76 -2.76 -1.07 17.07
CA LEU A 76 -2.74 -0.71 15.66
C LEU A 76 -3.23 -1.86 14.78
N VAL A 77 -2.78 -3.09 15.04
CA VAL A 77 -3.24 -4.27 14.29
C VAL A 77 -4.73 -4.52 14.50
N ASP A 78 -5.22 -4.46 15.73
CA ASP A 78 -6.65 -4.62 16.06
C ASP A 78 -7.50 -3.52 15.42
N LEU A 79 -7.00 -2.27 15.37
CA LEU A 79 -7.67 -1.16 14.69
C LEU A 79 -7.81 -1.41 13.19
N VAL A 80 -6.72 -1.85 12.54
CA VAL A 80 -6.72 -2.16 11.10
C VAL A 80 -7.67 -3.32 10.81
N GLU A 81 -7.63 -4.39 11.60
CA GLU A 81 -8.52 -5.54 11.44
C GLU A 81 -10.00 -5.15 11.60
N LYS A 82 -10.33 -4.33 12.61
CA LYS A 82 -11.68 -3.81 12.83
C LYS A 82 -12.14 -2.92 11.68
N GLY A 83 -11.26 -2.06 11.15
CA GLY A 83 -11.55 -1.22 9.99
C GLY A 83 -11.86 -2.05 8.74
N MET A 84 -11.04 -3.07 8.45
CA MET A 84 -11.29 -3.99 7.33
C MET A 84 -12.63 -4.72 7.49
N LYS A 85 -12.94 -5.23 8.68
CA LYS A 85 -14.22 -5.91 8.94
C LYS A 85 -15.42 -4.98 8.81
N ALA A 86 -15.30 -3.72 9.24
CA ALA A 86 -16.38 -2.73 9.12
C ALA A 86 -16.76 -2.49 7.65
N GLU A 87 -15.77 -2.45 6.76
CA GLU A 87 -15.95 -2.28 5.31
C GLU A 87 -16.16 -3.61 4.56
N ASN A 88 -16.36 -4.72 5.27
CA ASN A 88 -16.50 -6.08 4.71
C ASN A 88 -15.31 -6.52 3.81
N LEU A 89 -14.12 -5.97 4.05
CA LEU A 89 -12.90 -6.41 3.39
C LEU A 89 -12.42 -7.73 4.02
N PRO A 90 -12.00 -8.72 3.21
CA PRO A 90 -11.51 -9.98 3.74
C PRO A 90 -10.19 -9.79 4.49
N THR A 91 -10.13 -10.34 5.70
CA THR A 91 -8.95 -10.36 6.57
C THR A 91 -8.11 -11.63 6.41
N GLN A 92 -8.48 -12.49 5.46
CA GLN A 92 -7.76 -13.71 5.12
C GLN A 92 -7.23 -13.61 3.69
N VAL A 93 -6.02 -14.13 3.48
CA VAL A 93 -5.42 -14.20 2.16
C VAL A 93 -6.20 -15.17 1.30
N LYS A 94 -6.74 -14.67 0.18
CA LYS A 94 -7.34 -15.47 -0.88
C LYS A 94 -6.35 -15.64 -2.03
N THR A 95 -6.55 -16.69 -2.84
CA THR A 95 -5.82 -16.88 -4.09
C THR A 95 -6.67 -16.41 -5.26
N GLY A 96 -6.06 -15.78 -6.27
CA GLY A 96 -6.79 -15.28 -7.43
C GLY A 96 -6.03 -14.22 -8.23
N ARG A 97 -6.72 -13.65 -9.22
CA ARG A 97 -6.19 -12.56 -10.08
C ARG A 97 -6.48 -11.16 -9.50
N SER A 98 -7.38 -11.07 -8.53
CA SER A 98 -7.80 -9.84 -7.84
C SER A 98 -7.58 -10.02 -6.35
N MET A 99 -7.45 -8.92 -5.61
CA MET A 99 -7.33 -8.94 -4.16
C MET A 99 -8.49 -9.65 -3.46
N TYR A 100 -9.73 -9.55 -3.99
CA TYR A 100 -10.95 -9.96 -3.28
C TYR A 100 -11.88 -10.91 -4.03
#